data_AF-A0A529YBH1-F1
#
_entry.id   AF-A0A529YBH1-F1
#
_cell.length_a   1.000
_cell.length_b   1.000
_cell.length_c   1.000
_cell.angle_alpha   90.00
_cell.angle_beta   90.00
_cell.angle_gamma   90.00
#
_symmetry.space_group_name_H-M   'P 1'
#
loop_
_entity.id
_entity.type
_entity.pdbx_description
1 polymer ?
#
loop_
_entity_poly.entity_id
_entity_poly.type
_entity_poly.pdbx_seq_one_letter_code
_entity_poly.pdbx_strand_id
1 'polypeptide(L)'
;MGNRTRTIAGKDITRSVADALQYISYYHPPDYIRSLSHAYTREQSPSAKNAIGQILLNSRMAAFGRRPICQDTGVVVVFAKVGMDARIKSTASFADLVNEGVRQAYLDPDNPLRASIVADPLARRVNT
;
A
#
# COMPACT_ATOMS: atom_id res chain seq x y z
N MET A 1 -26.75 28.41 -1.96
CA MET A 1 -26.10 27.09 -2.15
C MET A 1 -25.73 26.57 -0.77
N GLY A 2 -26.51 25.65 -0.21
CA GLY A 2 -26.26 25.13 1.14
C GLY A 2 -25.01 24.23 1.14
N ASN A 3 -24.10 24.46 2.10
CA ASN A 3 -22.97 23.56 2.33
C ASN A 3 -23.50 22.14 2.58
N ARG A 4 -23.24 21.24 1.62
CA ARG A 4 -23.56 19.83 1.78
C ARG A 4 -22.48 19.20 2.63
N THR A 5 -22.69 19.19 3.93
CA THR A 5 -21.91 18.39 4.87
C THR A 5 -21.96 16.92 4.44
N ARG A 6 -20.79 16.31 4.20
CA ARG A 6 -20.68 14.89 3.85
C ARG A 6 -20.28 14.11 5.08
N THR A 7 -21.18 13.26 5.56
CA THR A 7 -20.89 12.33 6.66
C THR A 7 -20.20 11.08 6.12
N ILE A 8 -19.05 10.72 6.70
CA ILE A 8 -18.24 9.54 6.36
C ILE A 8 -18.16 8.67 7.61
N ALA A 9 -18.47 7.37 7.52
CA ALA A 9 -18.32 6.50 8.68
C ALA A 9 -16.84 6.20 8.93
N GLY A 10 -16.39 6.19 10.19
CA GLY A 10 -14.99 5.91 10.51
C GLY A 10 -14.51 4.56 9.97
N LYS A 11 -15.37 3.53 10.04
CA LYS A 11 -15.10 2.19 9.49
C LYS A 11 -14.80 2.19 7.99
N ASP A 12 -15.37 3.12 7.24
CA ASP A 12 -15.16 3.18 5.79
C ASP A 12 -13.76 3.71 5.48
N ILE A 13 -13.22 4.59 6.34
CA ILE A 13 -11.83 5.07 6.25
C ILE A 13 -10.88 3.91 6.55
N THR A 14 -11.06 3.23 7.68
CA THR A 14 -10.25 2.06 8.08
C THR A 14 -10.22 1.00 6.99
N ARG A 15 -11.40 0.60 6.49
CA ARG A 15 -11.51 -0.37 5.39
C ARG A 15 -10.83 0.12 4.12
N SER A 16 -11.05 1.38 3.74
CA SER A 16 -10.43 1.93 2.52
C SER A 16 -8.90 1.92 2.59
N VAL A 17 -8.33 2.21 3.76
CA VAL A 17 -6.87 2.12 3.98
C VAL A 17 -6.40 0.67 3.90
N ALA A 18 -7.10 -0.26 4.55
CA ALA A 18 -6.74 -1.67 4.53
C ALA A 18 -6.77 -2.26 3.11
N ASP A 19 -7.87 -2.03 2.39
CA ASP A 19 -8.09 -2.48 1.01
C ASP A 19 -7.03 -1.87 0.06
N ALA A 20 -6.70 -0.57 0.24
CA ALA A 20 -5.69 0.10 -0.57
C ALA A 20 -4.28 -0.48 -0.35
N LEU A 21 -3.88 -0.71 0.91
CA LEU A 21 -2.57 -1.27 1.23
C LEU A 21 -2.42 -2.70 0.71
N GLN A 22 -3.47 -3.50 0.85
CA GLN A 22 -3.52 -4.83 0.25
C GLN A 22 -3.37 -4.74 -1.27
N TYR A 23 -4.17 -3.91 -1.94
CA TYR A 23 -4.12 -3.75 -3.38
C TYR A 23 -2.73 -3.35 -3.90
N ILE A 24 -2.10 -2.32 -3.31
CA ILE A 24 -0.78 -1.85 -3.77
C ILE A 24 0.35 -2.81 -3.41
N SER A 25 0.13 -3.75 -2.46
CA SER A 25 1.15 -4.73 -2.11
C SER A 25 1.42 -5.70 -3.26
N TYR A 26 0.42 -6.00 -4.09
CA TYR A 26 0.50 -7.01 -5.16
C TYR A 26 0.19 -6.49 -6.57
N TYR A 27 -0.18 -5.21 -6.74
CA TYR A 27 -0.34 -4.58 -8.04
C TYR A 27 0.61 -3.40 -8.25
N HIS A 28 1.35 -3.44 -9.36
CA HIS A 28 1.99 -2.25 -9.90
C HIS A 28 1.00 -1.40 -10.72
N PRO A 29 1.18 -0.07 -10.76
CA PRO A 29 0.45 0.80 -11.67
C PRO A 29 0.59 0.39 -13.15
N PRO A 30 -0.46 0.53 -13.98
CA PRO A 30 -0.40 0.14 -15.40
C PRO A 30 0.69 0.88 -16.21
N ASP A 31 0.97 2.13 -15.87
CA ASP A 31 2.03 2.95 -16.49
C ASP A 31 3.43 2.45 -16.14
N TYR A 32 3.65 1.98 -14.91
CA TYR A 32 4.89 1.29 -14.52
C TYR A 32 5.12 0.04 -15.38
N ILE A 33 4.11 -0.83 -15.50
CA ILE A 33 4.20 -2.07 -16.29
C ILE A 33 4.46 -1.78 -17.77
N ARG A 34 3.77 -0.79 -18.37
CA ARG A 34 3.99 -0.40 -19.77
C ARG A 34 5.41 0.13 -19.98
N SER A 35 5.86 1.02 -19.10
CA SER A 35 7.20 1.62 -19.20
C SER A 35 8.30 0.57 -19.08
N LEU A 36 8.16 -0.35 -18.12
CA LEU A 36 9.12 -1.42 -17.90
C LEU A 36 9.11 -2.46 -19.04
N SER A 37 7.93 -2.76 -19.60
CA SER A 37 7.80 -3.59 -20.81
C SER A 37 8.49 -2.94 -22.02
N HIS A 38 8.31 -1.64 -22.23
CA HIS A 38 9.03 -0.92 -23.29
C HIS A 38 10.54 -0.95 -23.07
N ALA A 39 11.00 -0.77 -21.83
CA ALA A 39 12.43 -0.89 -21.49
C ALA A 39 12.97 -2.29 -21.82
N TYR A 40 12.23 -3.36 -21.47
CA TYR A 40 12.60 -4.74 -21.82
C TYR A 40 12.81 -4.95 -23.32
N THR A 41 11.93 -4.41 -24.16
CA THR A 41 12.04 -4.58 -25.63
C THR A 41 13.28 -3.90 -26.21
N ARG A 42 13.67 -2.75 -25.65
CA ARG A 42 14.77 -1.90 -26.14
C ARG A 42 16.13 -2.22 -25.54
N GLU A 43 16.17 -2.85 -24.37
CA GLU A 43 17.40 -3.13 -23.65
C GLU A 43 18.34 -4.03 -24.48
N GLN A 44 19.61 -3.63 -24.57
CA GLN A 44 20.63 -4.29 -25.36
C GLN A 44 21.52 -5.18 -24.48
N SER A 45 21.73 -4.81 -23.22
CA SER A 45 22.49 -5.60 -22.27
C SER A 45 21.71 -6.88 -21.89
N PRO A 46 22.25 -8.08 -22.18
CA PRO A 46 21.55 -9.33 -21.87
C PRO A 46 21.23 -9.49 -20.38
N SER A 47 22.15 -9.09 -19.50
CA SER A 47 21.95 -9.18 -18.05
C SER A 47 20.86 -8.22 -17.56
N ALA A 48 20.86 -6.97 -18.04
CA ALA A 48 19.84 -5.99 -17.69
C ALA A 48 18.46 -6.39 -18.24
N LYS A 49 18.39 -6.89 -19.48
CA LYS A 49 17.15 -7.38 -20.08
C LYS A 49 16.57 -8.55 -19.28
N ASN A 50 17.41 -9.49 -18.85
CA ASN A 50 16.99 -10.59 -17.99
C ASN A 50 16.47 -10.08 -16.63
N ALA A 51 17.14 -9.13 -16.01
CA ALA A 51 16.68 -8.53 -14.75
C ALA A 51 15.30 -7.86 -14.90
N ILE A 52 15.09 -7.09 -15.96
CA ILE A 52 13.77 -6.49 -16.26
C ILE A 52 12.70 -7.58 -16.44
N GLY A 53 13.03 -8.65 -17.18
CA GLY A 53 12.14 -9.79 -17.37
C GLY A 53 11.71 -10.44 -16.06
N GLN A 54 12.63 -10.58 -15.09
CA GLN A 54 12.32 -11.10 -13.75
C GLN A 54 11.38 -10.17 -12.97
N ILE A 55 11.57 -8.85 -13.05
CA ILE A 55 10.69 -7.87 -12.39
C ILE A 55 9.27 -7.95 -12.98
N LEU A 56 9.14 -8.04 -14.31
CA LEU A 56 7.85 -8.19 -14.99
C LEU A 56 7.16 -9.52 -14.62
N LEU A 57 7.92 -10.61 -14.60
CA LEU A 57 7.40 -11.93 -14.18
C LEU A 57 6.92 -11.88 -12.73
N ASN A 58 7.73 -11.34 -11.82
CA ASN A 58 7.37 -11.17 -10.41
C ASN A 58 6.09 -10.33 -10.26
N SER A 59 5.98 -9.22 -11.01
CA SER A 59 4.78 -8.38 -11.01
C SER A 59 3.52 -9.16 -11.41
N ARG A 60 3.63 -10.02 -12.43
CA ARG A 60 2.52 -10.89 -12.87
C ARG A 60 2.18 -11.93 -11.81
N MET A 61 3.18 -12.57 -11.22
CA MET A 61 3.00 -13.62 -10.22
C MET A 61 2.38 -13.06 -8.93
N ALA A 62 2.83 -11.88 -8.49
CA ALA A 62 2.25 -11.17 -7.35
C ALA A 62 0.76 -10.87 -7.57
N ALA A 63 0.42 -10.30 -8.74
CA ALA A 63 -0.96 -9.99 -9.11
C ALA A 63 -1.87 -11.22 -9.18
N PHE A 64 -1.36 -12.34 -9.71
CA PHE A 64 -2.13 -13.59 -9.81
C PHE A 64 -2.29 -14.28 -8.46
N GLY A 65 -1.20 -14.36 -7.70
CA GLY A 65 -1.16 -15.03 -6.40
C GLY A 65 -1.70 -14.20 -5.24
N ARG A 66 -1.97 -12.90 -5.46
CA ARG A 66 -2.29 -11.92 -4.42
C ARG A 66 -1.27 -11.98 -3.28
N ARG A 67 0.01 -11.93 -3.66
CA ARG A 67 1.17 -11.96 -2.75
C ARG A 67 2.02 -10.72 -2.93
N PRO A 68 2.71 -10.24 -1.88
CA PRO A 68 3.44 -8.98 -1.96
C PRO A 68 4.52 -9.06 -3.04
N ILE A 69 4.60 -8.03 -3.87
CA ILE A 69 5.59 -7.89 -4.95
C ILE A 69 7.01 -7.94 -4.39
N CYS A 70 7.21 -7.40 -3.18
CA CYS A 70 8.50 -7.33 -2.51
C CYS A 70 8.39 -7.92 -1.11
N GLN A 71 9.47 -8.57 -0.66
CA GLN A 71 9.59 -9.03 0.71
C GLN A 71 9.64 -7.86 1.72
N ASP A 72 10.13 -6.71 1.29
CA ASP A 72 10.00 -5.46 2.05
C ASP A 72 8.71 -4.74 1.65
N THR A 73 7.69 -4.86 2.51
CA THR A 73 6.39 -4.19 2.29
C THR A 73 6.38 -2.74 2.77
N GLY A 74 7.53 -2.22 3.22
CA GLY A 74 7.77 -0.80 3.42
C GLY A 74 7.12 -0.19 4.67
N VAL A 75 7.21 1.14 4.71
CA VAL A 75 6.58 2.03 5.70
C VAL A 75 5.37 2.71 5.09
N VAL A 76 4.26 2.78 5.84
CA VAL A 76 3.07 3.48 5.38
C VAL A 76 3.21 4.98 5.64
N VAL A 77 3.12 5.77 4.59
CA VAL A 77 3.09 7.24 4.66
C VAL A 77 1.76 7.72 4.08
N VAL A 78 0.97 8.42 4.89
CA VAL A 78 -0.36 8.89 4.50
C VAL A 78 -0.38 10.39 4.33
N PHE A 79 -0.67 10.84 3.10
CA PHE A 79 -0.99 12.23 2.80
C PHE A 79 -2.51 12.37 2.65
N ALA A 80 -3.15 13.01 3.61
CA ALA A 80 -4.60 13.19 3.61
C ALA A 80 -4.98 14.65 3.35
N LYS A 81 -5.99 14.85 2.48
CA LYS A 81 -6.69 16.12 2.31
C LYS A 81 -8.12 15.93 2.79
N VAL A 82 -8.48 16.54 3.91
CA VAL A 82 -9.82 16.45 4.50
C VAL A 82 -10.56 17.75 4.22
N GLY A 83 -11.68 17.67 3.51
CA GLY A 83 -12.50 18.84 3.21
C GLY A 83 -13.18 19.40 4.45
N MET A 84 -13.36 20.72 4.51
CA MET A 84 -13.96 21.41 5.66
C MET A 84 -15.38 20.94 5.99
N ASP A 85 -16.13 20.48 4.99
CA ASP A 85 -17.50 19.96 5.14
C ASP A 85 -17.55 18.43 5.34
N ALA A 86 -16.40 17.76 5.54
CA ALA A 86 -16.37 16.34 5.86
C ALA A 86 -16.59 16.12 7.37
N ARG A 87 -17.66 15.40 7.73
CA ARG A 87 -17.91 14.96 9.10
C ARG A 87 -17.59 13.47 9.20
N ILE A 88 -16.55 13.13 9.95
CA ILE A 88 -16.22 11.74 10.24
C ILE A 88 -17.04 11.28 11.44
N LYS A 89 -17.93 10.30 11.24
CA LYS A 89 -18.72 9.68 12.30
C LYS A 89 -17.88 8.59 12.97
N SER A 90 -17.12 8.98 13.99
CA SER A 90 -16.27 8.10 14.81
C SER A 90 -15.97 8.77 16.16
N THR A 91 -15.72 7.97 17.19
CA THR A 91 -15.12 8.44 18.45
C THR A 91 -13.58 8.43 18.40
N ALA A 92 -12.99 7.63 17.52
CA ALA A 92 -11.55 7.58 17.28
C ALA A 92 -11.08 8.73 16.38
N SER A 93 -9.82 9.15 16.55
CA SER A 93 -9.23 10.18 15.70
C SER A 93 -9.05 9.70 14.25
N PHE A 94 -8.88 10.63 13.31
CA PHE A 94 -8.58 10.27 11.91
C PHE A 94 -7.29 9.42 11.81
N ALA A 95 -6.26 9.77 12.58
CA ALA A 95 -5.00 9.03 12.62
C ALA A 95 -5.21 7.60 13.14
N ASP A 96 -6.01 7.41 14.20
CA ASP A 96 -6.30 6.08 14.74
C ASP A 96 -7.06 5.20 13.74
N LEU A 97 -8.02 5.79 13.02
CA LEU A 97 -8.76 5.08 11.97
C LEU A 97 -7.84 4.62 10.82
N VAL A 98 -6.87 5.46 10.45
CA VAL A 98 -5.84 5.14 9.45
C VAL A 98 -4.91 4.05 9.97
N ASN A 99 -4.36 4.20 11.18
CA ASN A 99 -3.46 3.23 11.79
C ASN A 99 -4.12 1.86 12.00
N GLU A 100 -5.41 1.85 12.34
CA GLU A 100 -6.17 0.60 12.41
C GLU A 100 -6.32 -0.05 11.03
N GLY A 101 -6.49 0.73 9.96
CA GLY A 101 -6.48 0.20 8.59
C GLY A 101 -5.13 -0.37 8.18
N VAL A 102 -4.03 0.30 8.58
CA VAL A 102 -2.67 -0.22 8.41
C VAL A 102 -2.50 -1.55 9.13
N ARG A 103 -2.91 -1.62 10.40
CA ARG A 103 -2.84 -2.83 11.22
C ARG A 103 -3.63 -3.98 10.59
N GLN A 104 -4.84 -3.71 10.12
CA GLN A 104 -5.68 -4.71 9.44
C GLN A 104 -5.04 -5.21 8.15
N ALA A 105 -4.47 -4.33 7.31
CA ALA A 105 -3.77 -4.75 6.11
C ALA A 105 -2.55 -5.61 6.43
N TYR A 106 -1.72 -5.22 7.39
CA TYR A 106 -0.48 -5.95 7.68
C TYR A 106 -0.72 -7.32 8.31
N LEU A 107 -1.81 -7.46 9.08
CA LEU A 107 -2.20 -8.70 9.75
C LEU A 107 -3.27 -9.50 8.99
N ASP A 108 -3.54 -9.18 7.73
CA ASP A 108 -4.48 -9.92 6.91
C ASP A 108 -4.05 -11.39 6.82
N PRO A 109 -4.88 -12.36 7.26
CA PRO A 109 -4.49 -13.77 7.26
C PRO A 109 -4.33 -14.36 5.85
N ASP A 110 -5.00 -13.79 4.85
CA ASP A 110 -4.94 -14.27 3.47
C ASP A 110 -3.68 -13.74 2.75
N ASN A 111 -3.23 -12.53 3.12
CA ASN A 111 -2.03 -11.90 2.57
C ASN A 111 -1.26 -11.05 3.60
N PRO A 112 -0.52 -11.70 4.53
CA PRO A 112 0.21 -10.98 5.57
C PRO A 112 1.36 -10.18 4.98
N LEU A 113 1.55 -8.96 5.49
CA LEU A 113 2.64 -8.06 5.09
C LEU A 113 3.76 -8.07 6.15
N ARG A 114 4.96 -7.63 5.78
CA ARG A 114 6.12 -7.65 6.68
C ARG A 114 6.13 -6.42 7.61
N ALA A 115 6.00 -6.64 8.91
CA ALA A 115 6.25 -5.62 9.93
C ALA A 115 7.72 -5.18 9.90
N SER A 116 7.98 -4.04 9.26
CA SER A 116 9.33 -3.57 8.92
C SER A 116 9.81 -2.41 9.80
N ILE A 117 9.01 -2.03 10.81
CA ILE A 117 9.27 -0.90 11.69
C ILE A 117 9.73 -1.39 13.07
N VAL A 118 10.65 -0.66 13.67
CA VAL A 118 11.08 -0.82 15.06
C VAL A 118 10.60 0.37 15.88
N ALA A 119 10.16 0.12 17.11
CA ALA A 119 9.63 1.14 18.01
C ALA A 119 10.63 2.25 18.31
N ASP A 120 11.89 1.87 18.52
CA ASP A 120 13.02 2.77 18.72
C ASP A 120 14.22 2.28 17.91
N PRO A 121 14.69 3.04 16.90
CA PRO A 121 15.84 2.65 16.10
C PRO A 121 17.20 2.87 16.80
N LEU A 122 17.24 3.71 17.84
CA LEU A 122 18.44 4.13 18.55
C LEU A 122 18.68 3.37 19.85
N ALA A 123 17.62 3.03 20.60
CA ALA A 123 17.73 2.27 21.84
C ALA A 123 17.32 0.80 21.67
N ARG A 124 16.39 0.29 22.50
CA ARG A 124 15.95 -1.10 22.44
C ARG A 124 15.09 -1.33 21.21
N ARG A 125 15.69 -1.87 20.16
CA ARG A 125 15.02 -2.25 18.91
C ARG A 125 14.02 -3.37 19.15
N VAL A 126 12.74 -3.01 19.22
CA VAL A 126 11.60 -3.94 19.32
C VAL A 126 10.74 -3.76 18.07
N ASN A 127 10.41 -4.86 17.39
CA ASN A 127 9.51 -4.83 16.23
C ASN A 127 8.08 -4.48 16.69
N THR A 128 7.37 -3.69 15.89
CA THR A 128 6.01 -3.20 16.18
C THR A 128 4.98 -3.75 15.21
#